data_AF-A0A841M4D1-F1
#
_entry.id   AF-A0A841M4D1-F1
#
_cell.length_a   1.000
_cell.length_b   1.000
_cell.length_c   1.000
_cell.angle_alpha   90.00
_cell.angle_beta   90.00
_cell.angle_gamma   90.00
#
_symmetry.space_group_name_H-M   'P 1'
#
loop_
_entity.id
_entity.type
_entity.pdbx_description
1 polymer ?
#
loop_
_entity_poly.entity_id
_entity_poly.type
_entity_poly.pdbx_seq_one_letter_code
_entity_poly.pdbx_strand_id
1 'polypeptide(L)'
;MTGVLASIEKIKMLIEAAGVSAALWSKVSGKSKTAEAIRYALTRREALQRFLTDGRIEIDSNIVERAIRPQPITRKNSLFAGSEGGGRTWATLATLLQTCKMNDVDPLNWLSQTLSHIAQGWPVTEIEDLMPWNFKSNAIS
;
A
#
# COMPACT_ATOMS: atom_id res chain seq x y z
N MET A 1 -9.27 12.85 -23.52
CA MET A 1 -8.15 12.01 -24.00
C MET A 1 -6.88 12.81 -24.33
N THR A 2 -6.97 14.10 -24.64
CA THR A 2 -5.84 14.99 -24.96
C THR A 2 -4.98 15.44 -23.76
N GLY A 3 -5.58 15.62 -22.56
CA GLY A 3 -4.84 16.05 -21.37
C GLY A 3 -3.90 14.99 -20.77
N VAL A 4 -4.26 13.70 -20.87
CA VAL A 4 -3.44 12.58 -20.37
C VAL A 4 -2.23 12.35 -21.29
N LEU A 5 -2.42 12.44 -22.61
CA LEU A 5 -1.34 12.33 -23.59
C LEU A 5 -0.30 13.46 -23.44
N ALA A 6 -0.75 14.70 -23.19
CA ALA A 6 0.16 15.82 -22.92
C ALA A 6 0.94 15.66 -21.60
N SER A 7 0.34 15.03 -20.58
CA SER A 7 1.01 14.69 -19.32
C SER A 7 2.04 13.57 -19.52
N ILE A 8 1.67 12.54 -20.28
CA ILE A 8 2.57 11.44 -20.66
C ILE A 8 3.77 11.96 -21.47
N GLU A 9 3.55 12.86 -22.44
CA GLU A 9 4.65 13.49 -23.20
C GLU A 9 5.57 14.34 -22.31
N LYS A 10 5.03 15.14 -21.38
CA LYS A 10 5.85 15.89 -20.42
C LYS A 10 6.69 14.99 -19.50
N ILE A 11 6.14 13.85 -19.09
CA ILE A 11 6.86 12.87 -18.28
C ILE A 11 7.90 12.12 -19.12
N LYS A 12 7.57 11.77 -20.36
CA LYS A 12 8.51 11.22 -21.35
C LYS A 12 9.68 12.19 -21.56
N MET A 13 9.42 13.49 -21.64
CA MET A 13 10.44 14.54 -21.75
C MET A 13 11.31 14.67 -20.48
N LEU A 14 10.74 14.54 -19.28
CA LEU A 14 11.49 14.49 -18.01
C LEU A 14 12.35 13.21 -17.90
N ILE A 15 11.97 12.15 -18.60
CA ILE A 15 12.64 10.85 -18.63
C ILE A 15 13.72 10.76 -19.74
N GLU A 16 13.47 11.39 -20.90
CA GLU A 16 14.44 11.58 -22.00
C GLU A 16 15.47 12.66 -21.66
N ALA A 17 15.17 13.54 -20.70
CA ALA A 17 16.15 14.38 -20.03
C ALA A 17 17.23 13.59 -19.27
N ALA A 18 17.28 12.25 -19.37
CA ALA A 18 18.50 11.48 -19.15
C ALA A 18 19.67 11.93 -20.07
N GLY A 19 19.41 12.62 -21.19
CA GLY A 19 20.41 13.36 -21.97
C GLY A 19 20.99 14.59 -21.26
N VAL A 20 20.36 15.08 -20.18
CA VAL A 20 20.83 16.22 -19.36
C VAL A 20 21.87 15.77 -18.31
N SER A 21 22.17 14.46 -18.24
CA SER A 21 23.13 13.85 -17.34
C SER A 21 24.44 14.66 -17.23
N ALA A 22 25.14 14.92 -18.34
CA ALA A 22 26.45 15.58 -18.28
C ALA A 22 26.42 17.03 -17.74
N ALA A 23 25.37 17.80 -18.06
CA ALA A 23 25.27 19.21 -17.66
C ALA A 23 24.72 19.41 -16.24
N LEU A 24 23.96 18.43 -15.71
CA LEU A 24 23.47 18.45 -14.33
C LEU A 24 24.54 17.92 -13.36
N TRP A 25 25.29 16.88 -13.75
CA TRP A 25 26.39 16.34 -12.94
C TRP A 25 27.53 17.33 -12.73
N SER A 26 27.79 18.24 -13.69
CA SER A 26 28.80 19.29 -13.54
C SER A 26 28.40 20.39 -12.54
N LYS A 27 27.11 20.52 -12.23
CA LYS A 27 26.56 21.54 -11.31
C LYS A 27 26.22 20.99 -9.93
N VAL A 28 26.26 19.67 -9.73
CA VAL A 28 25.88 19.02 -8.48
C VAL A 28 27.07 18.27 -7.91
N SER A 29 27.49 18.64 -6.69
CA SER A 29 28.55 17.90 -5.99
C SER A 29 28.15 16.43 -5.83
N GLY A 30 29.02 15.52 -6.28
CA GLY A 30 28.74 14.08 -6.32
C GLY A 30 28.41 13.45 -4.97
N LYS A 31 28.83 14.09 -3.87
CA LYS A 31 28.55 13.66 -2.48
C LYS A 31 27.32 14.31 -1.85
N SER A 32 26.61 15.18 -2.57
CA SER A 32 25.41 15.86 -2.06
C SER A 32 24.21 14.91 -1.94
N LYS A 33 23.25 15.27 -1.06
CA LYS A 33 21.96 14.56 -0.94
C LYS A 33 21.15 14.59 -2.24
N THR A 34 21.28 15.66 -3.03
CA THR A 34 20.67 15.77 -4.35
C THR A 34 21.25 14.74 -5.33
N ALA A 35 22.58 14.58 -5.37
CA ALA A 35 23.23 13.56 -6.19
C ALA A 35 22.82 12.14 -5.77
N GLU A 36 22.66 11.90 -4.47
CA GLU A 36 22.17 10.63 -3.93
C GLU A 36 20.73 10.33 -4.40
N ALA A 37 19.82 11.31 -4.31
CA ALA A 37 18.44 11.17 -4.76
C ALA A 37 18.34 10.94 -6.29
N ILE A 38 19.18 11.61 -7.08
CA ILE A 38 19.22 11.42 -8.54
C ILE A 38 19.69 9.99 -8.86
N ARG A 39 20.79 9.52 -8.24
CA ARG A 39 21.25 8.12 -8.42
C ARG A 39 20.17 7.13 -7.99
N TYR A 40 19.46 7.43 -6.90
CA TYR A 40 18.34 6.61 -6.44
C TYR A 40 17.26 6.51 -7.52
N ALA A 41 16.80 7.63 -8.08
CA ALA A 41 15.77 7.63 -9.11
C ALA A 41 16.23 6.91 -10.39
N LEU A 42 17.47 7.14 -10.84
CA LEU A 42 18.02 6.50 -12.05
C LEU A 42 18.15 4.98 -11.89
N THR A 43 18.59 4.49 -10.74
CA THR A 43 18.70 3.06 -10.45
C THR A 43 17.35 2.35 -10.36
N ARG A 44 16.25 3.06 -10.05
CA ARG A 44 14.88 2.52 -10.03
C ARG A 44 14.04 2.89 -11.26
N ARG A 45 14.66 3.41 -12.31
CA ARG A 45 13.96 3.94 -13.50
C ARG A 45 12.94 2.96 -14.08
N GLU A 46 13.29 1.68 -14.17
CA GLU A 46 12.40 0.64 -14.70
C GLU A 46 11.08 0.52 -13.90
N ALA A 47 11.19 0.49 -12.56
CA ALA A 47 10.01 0.43 -11.69
C ALA A 47 9.19 1.73 -11.76
N LEU A 48 9.84 2.88 -11.75
CA LEU A 48 9.19 4.20 -11.80
C LEU A 48 8.48 4.46 -13.14
N GLN A 49 8.82 3.73 -14.20
CA GLN A 49 8.25 3.88 -15.54
C GLN A 49 7.21 2.83 -15.88
N ARG A 50 6.94 1.87 -14.99
CA ARG A 50 6.07 0.74 -15.30
C ARG A 50 4.65 1.16 -15.72
N PHE A 51 4.14 2.25 -15.15
CA PHE A 51 2.85 2.85 -15.51
C PHE A 51 2.76 3.29 -16.98
N LEU A 52 3.89 3.56 -17.65
CA LEU A 52 3.91 3.89 -19.08
C LEU A 52 3.58 2.68 -19.96
N THR A 53 3.76 1.47 -19.44
CA THR A 53 3.55 0.20 -20.15
C THR A 53 2.36 -0.60 -19.62
N ASP A 54 1.97 -0.39 -18.36
CA ASP A 54 0.86 -1.06 -17.70
C ASP A 54 -0.12 -0.03 -17.14
N GLY A 55 -1.26 0.14 -17.82
CA GLY A 55 -2.31 1.08 -17.44
C GLY A 55 -3.09 0.70 -16.18
N ARG A 56 -2.82 -0.45 -15.56
CA ARG A 56 -3.38 -0.82 -14.25
C ARG A 56 -2.62 -0.15 -13.10
N ILE A 57 -1.43 0.39 -13.37
CA ILE A 57 -0.58 1.03 -12.37
C ILE A 57 -0.82 2.53 -12.43
N GLU A 58 -1.25 3.09 -11.30
CA GLU A 58 -1.37 4.54 -11.14
C GLU A 58 0.00 5.22 -11.19
N ILE A 59 0.04 6.44 -11.73
CA ILE A 59 1.26 7.24 -11.81
C ILE A 59 1.77 7.68 -10.41
N ASP A 60 0.85 7.80 -9.46
CA ASP A 60 1.14 8.26 -8.10
C ASP A 60 0.86 7.18 -7.05
N SER A 61 1.47 7.37 -5.88
CA SER A 61 1.31 6.49 -4.72
C SER A 61 0.18 6.92 -3.78
N ASN A 62 -0.69 7.86 -4.15
CA ASN A 62 -1.64 8.47 -3.22
C ASN A 62 -2.59 7.44 -2.59
N ILE A 63 -3.03 6.45 -3.37
CA ILE A 63 -3.91 5.37 -2.88
C ILE A 63 -3.19 4.55 -1.81
N VAL A 64 -1.95 4.15 -2.08
CA VAL A 64 -1.12 3.36 -1.15
C VAL A 64 -0.79 4.16 0.11
N GLU A 65 -0.40 5.44 -0.05
CA GLU A 65 -0.10 6.33 1.06
C GLU A 65 -1.31 6.56 1.95
N ARG A 66 -2.50 6.78 1.36
CA ARG A 66 -3.75 6.89 2.10
C ARG A 66 -4.09 5.60 2.84
N ALA A 67 -3.84 4.44 2.23
CA ALA A 67 -4.11 3.14 2.84
C ALA A 67 -3.16 2.83 4.02
N ILE A 68 -1.89 3.23 3.96
CA ILE A 68 -0.91 2.98 5.03
C ILE A 68 -0.94 4.03 6.15
N ARG A 69 -1.44 5.24 5.88
CA ARG A 69 -1.43 6.37 6.82
C ARG A 69 -2.12 6.13 8.19
N PRO A 70 -3.20 5.34 8.32
CA PRO A 70 -3.81 5.08 9.63
C PRO A 70 -2.85 4.41 10.62
N GLN A 71 -1.99 3.49 10.18
CA GLN A 71 -1.11 2.68 11.00
C GLN A 71 -0.05 3.51 11.75
N PRO A 72 0.73 4.41 11.10
CA PRO A 72 1.64 5.30 11.81
C PRO A 72 0.91 6.32 12.70
N ILE A 73 -0.32 6.74 12.35
CA ILE A 73 -1.14 7.61 13.22
C ILE A 73 -1.53 6.84 14.49
N THR A 74 -2.04 5.61 14.37
CA THR A 74 -2.37 4.76 15.51
C THR A 74 -1.14 4.53 16.39
N ARG A 75 0.02 4.19 15.80
CA ARG A 75 1.27 4.04 16.56
C ARG A 75 1.64 5.30 17.35
N LYS A 76 1.48 6.48 16.75
CA LYS A 76 1.72 7.75 17.43
C LYS A 76 0.74 8.00 18.59
N ASN A 77 -0.50 7.51 18.48
CA ASN A 77 -1.54 7.69 19.49
C ASN A 77 -1.50 6.61 20.60
N SER A 78 -0.82 5.49 20.37
CA SER A 78 -0.68 4.38 21.32
C SER A 78 0.60 4.48 22.18
N LEU A 79 0.85 5.66 22.77
CA LEU A 79 2.09 5.96 23.52
C LEU A 79 2.34 5.06 24.76
N PHE A 80 1.33 4.32 25.21
CA PHE A 80 1.37 3.43 26.39
C PHE A 80 1.17 1.94 26.04
N ALA A 81 1.19 1.55 24.76
CA ALA A 81 1.14 0.15 24.37
C ALA A 81 2.47 -0.55 24.70
N GLY A 82 2.50 -1.29 25.81
CA GLY A 82 3.73 -1.62 26.53
C GLY A 82 4.39 -2.96 26.23
N SER A 83 4.02 -3.69 25.17
CA SER A 83 4.70 -4.96 24.85
C SER A 83 4.83 -5.23 23.35
N GLU A 84 5.93 -5.88 22.97
CA GLU A 84 6.17 -6.39 21.62
C GLU A 84 5.07 -7.37 21.19
N GLY A 85 4.66 -8.27 22.11
CA GLY A 85 3.59 -9.23 21.89
C GLY A 85 2.26 -8.55 21.56
N GLY A 86 1.88 -7.50 22.30
CA GLY A 86 0.69 -6.70 22.00
C GLY A 86 0.76 -6.01 20.64
N GLY A 87 1.95 -5.50 20.27
CA GLY A 87 2.20 -4.93 18.94
C GLY A 87 2.01 -5.95 17.81
N ARG A 88 2.50 -7.18 18.00
CA ARG A 88 2.33 -8.27 17.02
C ARG A 88 0.86 -8.66 16.87
N THR A 89 0.13 -8.81 17.97
CA THR A 89 -1.32 -9.10 17.93
C THR A 89 -2.09 -8.00 17.22
N TRP A 90 -1.78 -6.73 17.52
CA TRP A 90 -2.41 -5.60 16.85
C TRP A 90 -2.12 -5.58 15.34
N ALA A 91 -0.88 -5.89 14.93
CA ALA A 91 -0.52 -5.97 13.52
C ALA A 91 -1.33 -7.06 12.78
N THR A 92 -1.50 -8.22 13.40
CA THR A 92 -2.35 -9.30 12.85
C THR A 92 -3.80 -8.84 12.69
N LEU A 93 -4.38 -8.26 13.74
CA LEU A 93 -5.77 -7.77 13.71
C LEU A 93 -5.94 -6.66 12.66
N ALA A 94 -5.07 -5.67 12.64
CA ALA A 94 -5.12 -4.58 11.65
C ALA A 94 -5.03 -5.10 10.21
N THR A 95 -4.25 -6.15 9.97
CA THR A 95 -4.14 -6.80 8.65
C THR A 95 -5.45 -7.49 8.26
N LEU A 96 -6.08 -8.22 9.19
CA LEU A 96 -7.38 -8.89 8.95
C LEU A 96 -8.49 -7.87 8.69
N LEU A 97 -8.59 -6.81 9.50
CA LEU A 97 -9.59 -5.76 9.33
C LEU A 97 -9.39 -4.99 8.01
N GLN A 98 -8.14 -4.73 7.63
CA GLN A 98 -7.84 -4.10 6.34
C GLN A 98 -8.20 -5.02 5.17
N THR A 99 -8.02 -6.35 5.32
CA THR A 99 -8.45 -7.34 4.34
C THR A 99 -9.97 -7.35 4.18
N CYS A 100 -10.74 -7.24 5.28
CA CYS A 100 -12.20 -7.07 5.21
C CYS A 100 -12.58 -5.85 4.38
N LYS A 101 -11.95 -4.70 4.67
CA LYS A 101 -12.18 -3.46 3.93
C LYS A 101 -11.84 -3.57 2.44
N MET A 102 -10.79 -4.32 2.08
CA MET A 102 -10.42 -4.57 0.68
C MET A 102 -11.41 -5.48 -0.06
N ASN A 103 -12.21 -6.27 0.66
CA ASN A 103 -13.25 -7.15 0.12
C ASN A 103 -14.66 -6.56 0.28
N ASP A 104 -14.79 -5.27 0.61
CA ASP A 104 -16.07 -4.59 0.88
C ASP A 104 -16.92 -5.26 1.98
N VAL A 105 -16.26 -5.90 2.94
CA VAL A 105 -16.90 -6.57 4.09
C VAL A 105 -16.82 -5.69 5.33
N ASP A 106 -17.94 -5.56 6.05
CA ASP A 106 -17.95 -4.91 7.36
C ASP A 106 -17.07 -5.69 8.36
N PRO A 107 -15.98 -5.09 8.88
CA PRO A 107 -15.02 -5.82 9.70
C PRO A 107 -15.60 -6.31 11.03
N LEU A 108 -16.56 -5.58 11.60
CA LEU A 108 -17.19 -5.95 12.87
C LEU A 108 -18.07 -7.19 12.70
N ASN A 109 -18.90 -7.22 11.67
CA ASN A 109 -19.75 -8.36 11.34
C ASN A 109 -18.91 -9.61 11.03
N TRP A 110 -17.88 -9.48 10.21
CA TRP A 110 -16.97 -10.58 9.90
C TRP A 110 -16.28 -11.13 11.15
N LEU A 111 -15.73 -10.25 11.99
CA LEU A 111 -15.03 -10.66 13.21
C LEU A 111 -15.98 -11.37 14.18
N SER A 112 -17.20 -10.85 14.35
CA SER A 112 -18.21 -11.41 15.24
C SER A 112 -18.67 -12.80 14.78
N GLN A 113 -18.92 -12.97 13.48
CA GLN A 113 -19.31 -14.25 12.90
C GLN A 113 -18.16 -15.27 12.99
N THR A 114 -16.95 -14.86 12.62
CA THR A 114 -15.75 -15.71 12.66
C THR A 114 -15.46 -16.21 14.07
N LEU A 115 -15.45 -15.33 15.07
CA LEU A 115 -15.25 -15.72 16.46
C LEU A 115 -16.36 -16.63 16.98
N SER A 116 -17.61 -16.40 16.54
CA SER A 116 -18.74 -17.27 16.88
C SER A 116 -18.60 -18.68 16.30
N HIS A 117 -18.18 -18.80 15.04
CA HIS A 117 -17.89 -20.09 14.41
C HIS A 117 -16.74 -20.83 15.10
N ILE A 118 -15.65 -20.13 15.40
CA ILE A 118 -14.52 -20.71 16.14
C ILE A 118 -14.97 -21.22 17.51
N ALA A 119 -15.77 -20.44 18.25
CA ALA A 119 -16.30 -20.84 19.55
C ALA A 119 -17.25 -22.06 19.47
N GLN A 120 -17.91 -22.26 18.33
CA GLN A 120 -18.78 -23.42 18.06
C GLN A 120 -17.99 -24.66 17.59
N GLY A 121 -16.66 -24.59 17.51
CA GLY A 121 -15.80 -25.71 17.16
C GLY A 121 -15.59 -25.89 15.66
N TRP A 122 -15.59 -24.79 14.88
CA TRP A 122 -15.27 -24.84 13.46
C TRP A 122 -13.95 -25.59 13.20
N PRO A 123 -13.92 -26.54 12.24
CA PRO A 123 -12.75 -27.37 12.02
C PRO A 123 -11.60 -26.53 11.44
N VAL A 124 -10.39 -26.73 11.98
CA VAL A 124 -9.17 -26.02 11.53
C VAL A 124 -8.89 -26.26 10.04
N THR A 125 -9.28 -27.41 9.51
CA THR A 125 -9.13 -27.75 8.09
C THR A 125 -9.96 -26.87 7.15
N GLU A 126 -11.00 -26.21 7.66
CA GLU A 126 -11.91 -25.35 6.89
C GLU A 126 -11.76 -23.87 7.28
N ILE A 127 -10.60 -23.48 7.83
CA ILE A 127 -10.37 -22.10 8.26
C ILE A 127 -10.44 -21.09 7.10
N GLU A 128 -10.16 -21.54 5.88
CA GLU A 128 -10.24 -20.73 4.66
C GLU A 128 -11.67 -20.24 4.41
N ASP A 129 -12.70 -20.99 4.82
CA ASP A 129 -14.11 -20.58 4.68
C ASP A 129 -14.47 -19.40 5.60
N LEU A 130 -13.67 -19.17 6.65
CA LEU A 130 -13.81 -18.03 7.55
C LEU A 130 -13.10 -16.77 7.03
N MET A 131 -12.37 -16.84 5.91
CA MET A 131 -11.63 -15.68 5.40
C MET A 131 -12.57 -14.60 4.85
N PRO A 132 -12.16 -13.30 4.87
CA PRO A 132 -13.06 -12.20 4.51
C PRO A 132 -13.65 -12.29 3.10
N TRP A 133 -12.95 -12.87 2.13
CA TRP A 133 -13.45 -13.05 0.76
C TRP A 133 -14.55 -14.12 0.63
N ASN A 134 -14.68 -15.00 1.63
CA ASN A 134 -15.74 -16.02 1.71
C ASN A 134 -16.91 -15.59 2.59
N PHE A 135 -16.86 -14.36 3.13
CA PHE A 135 -17.86 -13.86 4.07
C PHE A 135 -19.26 -13.81 3.44
N LYS A 136 -20.22 -14.40 4.15
CA LYS A 136 -21.64 -14.33 3.81
C LYS A 136 -22.36 -13.60 4.92
N SER A 137 -22.92 -12.44 4.59
CA SER A 137 -23.75 -11.69 5.53
C SER A 137 -24.98 -12.53 5.86
N ASN A 138 -25.09 -12.95 7.12
CA ASN A 138 -26.35 -13.42 7.66
C ASN A 138 -27.22 -12.18 7.88
N ALA A 139 -27.87 -11.70 6.82
CA ALA A 139 -28.88 -10.66 6.93
C ALA A 139 -30.00 -11.21 7.83
N ILE A 140 -30.01 -10.81 9.09
CA ILE A 140 -31.23 -10.86 9.89
C ILE A 140 -32.09 -9.74 9.31
N SER A 141 -33.07 -10.10 8.48
CA SER A 141 -34.18 -9.21 8.11
C SER A 141 -35.06 -8.95 9.31
#